data_AF-A0A8T1CPF4-F1
#
_entry.id   AF-A0A8T1CPF4-F1
#
_cell.length_a   1.000
_cell.length_b   1.000
_cell.length_c   1.000
_cell.angle_alpha   90.00
_cell.angle_beta   90.00
_cell.angle_gamma   90.00
#
_symmetry.space_group_name_H-M   'P 1'
#
loop_
_entity.id
_entity.type
_entity.pdbx_description
1 polymer ?
#
loop_
_entity_poly.entity_id
_entity_poly.type
_entity_poly.pdbx_seq_one_letter_code
_entity_poly.pdbx_strand_id
1 'polypeptide(L)'
;MQSLTSKLRPVVTRQAAARLSSRSVSVTRRAPLLRAASAFAPTTHCASFSTGGKGPFARSRKKQQESAVESVECAELELNRLAVIGGGNMAEAIITGVLTEGLIPTSKVVVSDPNPSMRTKYAKLNVETHTRNSSAVKEADVILVAVKPQVVDDVLRAVKASMDPDALVISVVAGQSIKQLQQHLGQDSHIIRTMPNTPAMIGEGTTVWAQSAEVTSAQHELTKQILGSFGVEVFVDDENALDMATALSGSGPAYFFLVAEAMIDTGVHMGFSRPVATKLVQQTMLGSALYMQSEDVHPVELRNNITSPGGTTAAGLYRAEKNGFRAVIADSIWAAYERCLELGSSEPVQRQRPRSRGGDRRGRSRSAERGRRDPISLLVRNLSPDTTADELRRAFSRRAGDILDVYIPKEFSTNQPRGFAFIEFADARVGRDIKFEMDRTQLGGREIAVLFAKQHRKSPHEMRRILNLPAEGSPKRSPRRHSRSRSRSPMRRSASPGDKRSASPRASASPSSPKREESSAARSPSAEGKGEETMSE
;
A
#
# COMPACT_ATOMS: atom_id res chain seq x y z
N MET A 1 -19.06 26.60 -18.92
CA MET A 1 -19.28 25.23 -18.40
C MET A 1 -18.80 24.10 -19.34
N GLN A 2 -18.86 24.21 -20.68
CA GLN A 2 -18.60 23.05 -21.59
C GLN A 2 -17.12 22.72 -21.93
N SER A 3 -16.12 23.47 -21.45
CA SER A 3 -14.71 23.28 -21.86
C SER A 3 -13.87 22.38 -20.92
N LEU A 4 -14.41 22.02 -19.74
CA LEU A 4 -13.77 21.09 -18.79
C LEU A 4 -14.47 19.72 -18.74
N THR A 5 -15.77 19.68 -19.04
CA THR A 5 -16.55 18.43 -19.11
C THR A 5 -16.18 17.50 -20.26
N SER A 6 -15.40 17.97 -21.25
CA SER A 6 -15.01 17.18 -22.43
C SER A 6 -13.83 16.22 -22.24
N LYS A 7 -13.12 16.29 -21.10
CA LYS A 7 -12.03 15.36 -20.76
C LYS A 7 -12.45 14.20 -19.84
N LEU A 8 -13.68 14.21 -19.35
CA LEU A 8 -14.22 13.18 -18.46
C LEU A 8 -15.04 12.16 -19.25
N ARG A 9 -14.47 10.98 -19.52
CA ARG A 9 -15.28 9.78 -19.70
C ARG A 9 -15.66 9.28 -18.31
N PRO A 10 -16.95 9.13 -17.97
CA PRO A 10 -17.33 8.62 -16.67
C PRO A 10 -16.98 7.14 -16.56
N VAL A 11 -16.02 6.83 -15.71
CA VAL A 11 -15.82 5.50 -15.16
C VAL A 11 -16.50 5.52 -13.79
N VAL A 12 -17.56 4.72 -13.63
CA VAL A 12 -18.33 4.54 -12.38
C VAL A 12 -18.98 5.81 -11.81
N THR A 13 -20.08 6.26 -12.41
CA THR A 13 -21.03 7.16 -11.73
C THR A 13 -21.86 6.42 -10.68
N ARG A 14 -21.86 6.91 -9.42
CA ARG A 14 -22.96 6.65 -8.48
C ARG A 14 -24.24 7.27 -9.05
N GLN A 15 -25.37 6.57 -8.94
CA GLN A 15 -26.66 7.08 -9.44
C GLN A 15 -27.30 8.03 -8.44
N ALA A 16 -27.33 9.32 -8.76
CA ALA A 16 -28.30 10.26 -8.19
C ALA A 16 -29.40 10.51 -9.24
N ALA A 17 -30.61 10.01 -8.99
CA ALA A 17 -31.75 10.11 -9.91
C ALA A 17 -32.87 10.97 -9.31
N ALA A 18 -32.72 12.29 -9.40
CA ALA A 18 -33.77 13.23 -9.01
C ALA A 18 -34.96 13.13 -9.98
N ARG A 19 -36.09 12.57 -9.51
CA ARG A 19 -37.39 12.68 -10.18
C ARG A 19 -38.04 13.99 -9.77
N LEU A 20 -38.37 14.85 -10.73
CA LEU A 20 -39.42 15.85 -10.56
C LEU A 20 -40.51 15.68 -11.60
N SER A 21 -41.74 15.68 -11.12
CA SER A 21 -42.95 15.33 -11.86
C SER A 21 -43.58 16.56 -12.52
N SER A 22 -44.18 16.33 -13.68
CA SER A 22 -45.37 17.04 -14.20
C SER A 22 -45.36 18.58 -14.23
N ARG A 23 -45.32 19.13 -15.44
CA ARG A 23 -46.48 19.83 -15.99
C ARG A 23 -46.51 19.84 -17.51
N SER A 24 -47.72 19.69 -18.05
CA SER A 24 -48.04 19.60 -19.47
C SER A 24 -48.24 20.97 -20.11
N VAL A 25 -47.64 21.22 -21.27
CA VAL A 25 -48.21 22.08 -22.33
C VAL A 25 -47.92 21.42 -23.68
N SER A 26 -48.82 21.62 -24.65
CA SER A 26 -48.98 20.81 -25.83
C SER A 26 -48.77 21.58 -27.16
N VAL A 27 -48.33 20.84 -28.19
CA VAL A 27 -48.77 20.94 -29.61
C VAL A 27 -48.11 21.95 -30.57
N THR A 28 -47.89 21.45 -31.81
CA THR A 28 -47.48 22.11 -33.08
C THR A 28 -46.04 22.62 -33.21
N ARG A 29 -45.38 22.58 -34.40
CA ARG A 29 -45.88 22.42 -35.79
C ARG A 29 -44.81 21.83 -36.77
N ARG A 30 -45.24 20.92 -37.66
CA ARG A 30 -44.85 20.65 -39.07
C ARG A 30 -43.36 20.61 -39.55
N ALA A 31 -43.04 19.54 -40.29
CA ALA A 31 -41.94 19.44 -41.28
C ALA A 31 -42.27 20.17 -42.61
N PRO A 32 -41.32 20.31 -43.56
CA PRO A 32 -41.19 19.35 -44.70
C PRO A 32 -39.73 18.89 -44.96
N LEU A 33 -39.46 17.61 -45.30
CA LEU A 33 -39.44 16.98 -46.65
C LEU A 33 -38.42 17.53 -47.67
N LEU A 34 -37.48 16.68 -48.09
CA LEU A 34 -37.06 16.51 -49.50
C LEU A 34 -36.44 15.10 -49.75
N ARG A 35 -36.58 14.61 -50.99
CA ARG A 35 -36.15 13.28 -51.50
C ARG A 35 -34.63 13.30 -51.87
N ALA A 36 -33.93 12.23 -52.29
CA ALA A 36 -34.34 10.93 -52.86
C ALA A 36 -33.26 9.81 -52.70
N ALA A 37 -33.66 8.56 -53.00
CA ALA A 37 -32.98 7.47 -53.74
C ALA A 37 -31.42 7.41 -53.84
N SER A 38 -30.75 6.24 -53.88
CA SER A 38 -31.18 4.82 -53.82
C SER A 38 -29.97 3.87 -53.71
N ALA A 39 -30.19 2.69 -53.12
CA ALA A 39 -29.47 1.41 -53.35
C ALA A 39 -27.97 1.40 -53.71
N PHE A 40 -27.15 0.77 -52.87
CA PHE A 40 -26.56 -0.56 -53.15
C PHE A 40 -25.88 -1.11 -51.89
N ALA A 41 -26.00 -2.41 -51.64
CA ALA A 41 -25.31 -3.11 -50.56
C ALA A 41 -24.57 -4.32 -51.13
N PRO A 42 -23.39 -4.66 -50.58
CA PRO A 42 -22.91 -6.03 -50.58
C PRO A 42 -22.96 -6.62 -49.16
N THR A 43 -23.34 -7.89 -49.11
CA THR A 43 -23.48 -8.73 -47.92
C THR A 43 -22.13 -9.21 -47.39
N THR A 44 -21.97 -9.27 -46.07
CA THR A 44 -21.15 -10.30 -45.39
C THR A 44 -21.79 -10.67 -44.06
N HIS A 45 -21.69 -11.94 -43.68
CA HIS A 45 -22.44 -12.52 -42.56
C HIS A 45 -22.03 -11.95 -41.20
N CYS A 46 -23.02 -11.45 -40.45
CA CYS A 46 -22.88 -11.20 -39.01
C CYS A 46 -23.64 -12.29 -38.25
N ALA A 47 -22.94 -13.05 -37.41
CA ALA A 47 -23.56 -14.07 -36.57
C ALA A 47 -24.34 -13.41 -35.42
N SER A 48 -25.64 -13.70 -35.34
CA SER A 48 -26.55 -13.15 -34.34
C SER A 48 -26.29 -13.75 -32.95
N PHE A 49 -25.67 -12.98 -32.05
CA PHE A 49 -25.64 -13.34 -30.63
C PHE A 49 -26.97 -13.00 -29.95
N SER A 50 -27.59 -14.03 -29.37
CA SER A 50 -28.86 -13.96 -28.64
C SER A 50 -28.81 -13.00 -27.45
N THR A 51 -29.74 -12.06 -27.41
CA THR A 51 -30.03 -11.18 -26.27
C THR A 51 -30.81 -11.92 -25.18
N GLY A 52 -30.20 -12.93 -24.55
CA GLY A 52 -30.94 -13.88 -23.71
C GLY A 52 -30.14 -14.62 -22.63
N GLY A 53 -29.13 -14.00 -22.00
CA GLY A 53 -28.36 -14.68 -20.95
C GLY A 53 -27.67 -13.74 -19.97
N LYS A 54 -28.23 -13.56 -18.77
CA LYS A 54 -27.52 -12.94 -17.65
C LYS A 54 -26.49 -13.93 -17.09
N GLY A 55 -25.21 -13.70 -17.37
CA GLY A 55 -24.11 -14.50 -16.83
C GLY A 55 -24.07 -14.53 -15.29
N PRO A 56 -23.37 -15.51 -14.68
CA PRO A 56 -23.45 -15.79 -13.25
C PRO A 56 -23.09 -14.59 -12.35
N PHE A 57 -22.19 -13.70 -12.80
CA PHE A 57 -21.81 -12.46 -12.11
C PHE A 57 -22.97 -11.48 -11.85
N ALA A 58 -24.10 -11.60 -12.54
CA ALA A 58 -25.27 -10.75 -12.32
C ALA A 58 -26.16 -11.18 -11.14
N ARG A 59 -25.92 -12.36 -10.54
CA ARG A 59 -26.79 -12.89 -9.45
C ARG A 59 -26.28 -12.59 -8.04
N SER A 60 -24.96 -12.56 -7.79
CA SER A 60 -24.44 -12.33 -6.43
C SER A 60 -24.67 -10.91 -5.90
N ARG A 61 -24.68 -9.88 -6.75
CA ARG A 61 -24.96 -8.49 -6.32
C ARG A 61 -26.30 -8.33 -5.61
N LYS A 62 -27.30 -9.16 -5.89
CA LYS A 62 -28.65 -8.99 -5.32
C LYS A 62 -28.82 -9.56 -3.90
N LYS A 63 -27.77 -10.13 -3.28
CA LYS A 63 -27.86 -10.75 -1.94
C LYS A 63 -26.88 -10.20 -0.89
N GLN A 64 -26.05 -9.22 -1.28
CA GLN A 64 -25.20 -8.44 -0.36
C GLN A 64 -25.45 -6.93 -0.45
N GLN A 65 -26.37 -6.49 -1.32
CA GLN A 65 -26.68 -5.07 -1.55
C GLN A 65 -28.03 -4.65 -0.93
N GLU A 66 -28.39 -5.28 0.20
CA GLU A 66 -29.58 -4.98 1.01
C GLU A 66 -29.24 -4.65 2.48
N SER A 67 -27.95 -4.56 2.84
CA SER A 67 -27.48 -4.07 4.14
C SER A 67 -26.69 -2.77 3.99
N ALA A 68 -27.29 -1.66 4.41
CA ALA A 68 -26.68 -0.34 4.59
C ALA A 68 -26.00 0.31 3.35
N VAL A 69 -26.82 0.90 2.48
CA VAL A 69 -26.44 2.13 1.77
C VAL A 69 -27.55 3.15 2.01
N GLU A 70 -27.50 3.82 3.15
CA GLU A 70 -28.14 5.13 3.26
C GLU A 70 -27.38 6.10 2.38
N SER A 71 -28.09 6.77 1.48
CA SER A 71 -27.54 7.87 0.69
C SER A 71 -27.37 9.07 1.62
N VAL A 72 -26.17 9.22 2.17
CA VAL A 72 -25.76 10.47 2.81
C VAL A 72 -25.76 11.55 1.73
N GLU A 73 -26.72 12.48 1.81
CA GLU A 73 -26.57 13.78 1.17
C GLU A 73 -25.39 14.46 1.87
N CYS A 74 -24.32 14.75 1.14
CA CYS A 74 -23.22 15.54 1.67
C CYS A 74 -23.76 16.93 2.02
N ALA A 75 -23.88 17.22 3.31
CA ALA A 75 -24.29 18.53 3.79
C ALA A 75 -23.25 19.59 3.39
N GLU A 76 -23.70 20.82 3.12
CA GLU A 76 -22.79 21.95 2.95
C GLU A 76 -21.97 22.13 4.25
N LEU A 77 -20.68 22.39 4.11
CA LEU A 77 -19.81 22.65 5.24
C LEU A 77 -20.11 24.02 5.84
N GLU A 78 -20.37 24.04 7.14
CA GLU A 78 -20.53 25.27 7.95
C GLU A 78 -19.16 25.95 8.14
N LEU A 79 -18.67 26.57 7.07
CA LEU A 79 -17.51 27.45 7.05
C LEU A 79 -17.84 28.77 6.36
N ASN A 80 -17.15 29.83 6.75
CA ASN A 80 -17.21 31.15 6.15
C ASN A 80 -16.37 31.21 4.87
N ARG A 81 -15.11 30.74 4.93
CA ARG A 81 -14.16 30.85 3.80
C ARG A 81 -13.06 29.79 3.81
N LEU A 82 -12.85 29.17 2.65
CA LEU A 82 -11.68 28.36 2.32
C LEU A 82 -10.67 29.24 1.55
N ALA A 83 -9.56 29.57 2.19
CA ALA A 83 -8.46 30.32 1.59
C ALA A 83 -7.39 29.37 1.06
N VAL A 84 -7.09 29.44 -0.25
CA VAL A 84 -6.10 28.58 -0.91
C VAL A 84 -4.90 29.40 -1.33
N ILE A 85 -3.73 29.07 -0.79
CA ILE A 85 -2.47 29.77 -1.01
C ILE A 85 -1.60 28.94 -1.96
N GLY A 86 -1.47 29.41 -3.19
CA GLY A 86 -0.90 28.68 -4.33
C GLY A 86 -1.99 28.00 -5.17
N GLY A 87 -2.15 28.41 -6.43
CA GLY A 87 -3.17 27.92 -7.37
C GLY A 87 -2.70 26.79 -8.28
N GLY A 88 -1.77 25.95 -7.80
CA GLY A 88 -1.18 24.84 -8.58
C GLY A 88 -2.11 23.64 -8.76
N ASN A 89 -1.58 22.56 -9.36
CA ASN A 89 -2.37 21.36 -9.66
C ASN A 89 -3.07 20.75 -8.41
N MET A 90 -2.38 20.65 -7.27
CA MET A 90 -3.01 20.09 -6.05
C MET A 90 -4.10 20.99 -5.47
N ALA A 91 -3.94 22.32 -5.58
CA ALA A 91 -5.04 23.24 -5.27
C ALA A 91 -6.22 23.06 -6.22
N GLU A 92 -5.98 22.90 -7.53
CA GLU A 92 -7.04 22.58 -8.50
C GLU A 92 -7.75 21.27 -8.18
N ALA A 93 -7.04 20.20 -7.79
CA ALA A 93 -7.67 18.94 -7.38
C ALA A 93 -8.64 19.14 -6.20
N ILE A 94 -8.16 19.78 -5.13
CA ILE A 94 -8.94 20.01 -3.91
C ILE A 94 -10.14 20.92 -4.19
N ILE A 95 -9.92 22.06 -4.85
CA ILE A 95 -10.99 23.00 -5.23
C ILE A 95 -12.01 22.31 -6.15
N THR A 96 -11.57 21.53 -7.13
CA THR A 96 -12.50 20.81 -8.03
C THR A 96 -13.32 19.78 -7.25
N GLY A 97 -12.71 19.05 -6.33
CA GLY A 97 -13.39 18.10 -5.45
C GLY A 97 -14.48 18.76 -4.62
N VAL A 98 -14.14 19.75 -3.79
CA VAL A 98 -15.10 20.38 -2.86
C VAL A 98 -16.24 21.10 -3.58
N LEU A 99 -15.99 21.65 -4.78
CA LEU A 99 -17.03 22.25 -5.63
C LEU A 99 -17.89 21.21 -6.35
N THR A 100 -17.35 20.04 -6.70
CA THR A 100 -18.10 18.98 -7.42
C THR A 100 -19.01 18.19 -6.48
N GLU A 101 -18.53 17.91 -5.27
CA GLU A 101 -19.30 17.26 -4.20
C GLU A 101 -20.27 18.23 -3.49
N GLY A 102 -20.27 19.52 -3.85
CA GLY A 102 -21.18 20.53 -3.30
C GLY A 102 -20.89 20.93 -1.85
N LEU A 103 -19.75 20.53 -1.29
CA LEU A 103 -19.37 20.78 0.10
C LEU A 103 -19.19 22.27 0.41
N ILE A 104 -18.75 23.06 -0.57
CA ILE A 104 -18.49 24.49 -0.41
C ILE A 104 -19.00 25.22 -1.66
N PRO A 105 -19.86 26.25 -1.55
CA PRO A 105 -20.22 27.10 -2.67
C PRO A 105 -19.02 27.93 -3.14
N THR A 106 -18.93 28.17 -4.46
CA THR A 106 -17.83 28.90 -5.10
C THR A 106 -17.54 30.27 -4.47
N SER A 107 -18.57 30.95 -3.95
CA SER A 107 -18.45 32.25 -3.27
C SER A 107 -17.67 32.23 -1.95
N LYS A 108 -17.50 31.05 -1.32
CA LYS A 108 -16.71 30.86 -0.09
C LYS A 108 -15.27 30.41 -0.38
N VAL A 109 -14.89 30.18 -1.65
CA VAL A 109 -13.54 29.76 -2.04
C VAL A 109 -12.75 30.96 -2.55
N VAL A 110 -11.54 31.15 -2.01
CA VAL A 110 -10.63 32.24 -2.38
C VAL A 110 -9.26 31.66 -2.74
N VAL A 111 -8.66 32.09 -3.86
CA VAL A 111 -7.31 31.64 -4.28
C VAL A 111 -6.33 32.80 -4.33
N SER A 112 -5.21 32.71 -3.60
CA SER A 112 -4.07 33.59 -3.80
C SER A 112 -2.95 32.91 -4.56
N ASP A 113 -2.47 33.55 -5.63
CA ASP A 113 -1.32 33.10 -6.39
C ASP A 113 -0.60 34.32 -7.01
N PRO A 114 0.74 34.42 -6.97
CA PRO A 114 1.47 35.53 -7.60
C PRO A 114 1.34 35.54 -9.13
N ASN A 115 1.12 34.40 -9.79
CA ASN A 115 1.01 34.27 -11.24
C ASN A 115 -0.37 34.75 -11.75
N PRO A 116 -0.44 35.80 -12.60
CA PRO A 116 -1.70 36.28 -13.17
C PRO A 116 -2.47 35.21 -13.95
N SER A 117 -1.79 34.28 -14.63
CA SER A 117 -2.43 33.20 -15.39
C SER A 117 -3.18 32.21 -14.50
N MET A 118 -2.67 31.94 -13.28
CA MET A 118 -3.38 31.12 -12.30
C MET A 118 -4.61 31.86 -11.77
N ARG A 119 -4.49 33.15 -11.41
CA ARG A 119 -5.65 33.95 -10.99
C ARG A 119 -6.73 34.01 -12.07
N THR A 120 -6.34 34.19 -13.33
CA THR A 120 -7.27 34.21 -14.48
C THR A 120 -7.98 32.87 -14.69
N LYS A 121 -7.34 31.75 -14.36
CA LYS A 121 -7.93 30.40 -14.41
C LYS A 121 -9.05 30.24 -13.38
N TYR A 122 -8.83 30.63 -12.13
CA TYR A 122 -9.83 30.53 -11.06
C TYR A 122 -10.94 31.59 -11.19
N ALA A 123 -10.63 32.81 -11.64
CA ALA A 123 -11.64 33.83 -11.94
C ALA A 123 -12.66 33.35 -13.01
N LYS A 124 -12.25 32.54 -13.99
CA LYS A 124 -13.16 31.90 -14.96
C LYS A 124 -14.09 30.83 -14.36
N LEU A 125 -13.80 30.39 -13.14
CA LEU A 125 -14.65 29.50 -12.34
C LEU A 125 -15.52 30.28 -11.36
N ASN A 126 -15.51 31.62 -11.40
CA ASN A 126 -16.14 32.53 -10.43
C ASN A 126 -15.59 32.43 -8.99
N VAL A 127 -14.39 31.85 -8.83
CA VAL A 127 -13.65 31.83 -7.56
C VAL A 127 -12.97 33.18 -7.36
N GLU A 128 -13.03 33.74 -6.15
CA GLU A 128 -12.37 35.01 -5.82
C GLU A 128 -10.84 34.84 -5.86
N THR A 129 -10.09 35.83 -6.36
CA THR A 129 -8.63 35.71 -6.47
C THR A 129 -7.85 36.94 -6.00
N HIS A 130 -6.74 36.70 -5.30
CA HIS A 130 -5.88 37.74 -4.73
C HIS A 130 -4.41 37.59 -5.12
N THR A 131 -3.71 38.70 -5.29
CA THR A 131 -2.25 38.70 -5.49
C THR A 131 -1.47 38.58 -4.17
N ARG A 132 -2.11 38.89 -3.03
CA ARG A 132 -1.48 38.87 -1.68
C ARG A 132 -2.16 37.85 -0.78
N ASN A 133 -1.37 36.98 -0.15
CA ASN A 133 -1.85 35.96 0.79
C ASN A 133 -2.66 36.55 1.95
N SER A 134 -2.21 37.68 2.51
CA SER A 134 -2.86 38.39 3.62
C SER A 134 -4.32 38.77 3.34
N SER A 135 -4.66 39.05 2.08
CA SER A 135 -6.02 39.38 1.65
C SER A 135 -6.91 38.15 1.54
N ALA A 136 -6.34 36.99 1.19
CA ALA A 136 -7.09 35.74 1.03
C ALA A 136 -7.38 35.03 2.37
N VAL A 137 -6.46 35.10 3.34
CA VAL A 137 -6.61 34.41 4.64
C VAL A 137 -7.48 35.15 5.66
N LYS A 138 -7.87 36.39 5.38
CA LYS A 138 -8.75 37.15 6.26
C LYS A 138 -10.11 36.45 6.36
N GLU A 139 -10.65 36.29 7.58
CA GLU A 139 -11.91 35.59 7.86
C GLU A 139 -11.96 34.14 7.31
N ALA A 140 -10.82 33.49 7.10
CA ALA A 140 -10.77 32.11 6.62
C ALA A 140 -10.68 31.11 7.77
N ASP A 141 -11.68 30.23 7.89
CA ASP A 141 -11.70 29.16 8.89
C ASP A 141 -10.78 28.00 8.48
N VAL A 142 -10.53 27.85 7.16
CA VAL A 142 -9.61 26.86 6.59
C VAL A 142 -8.64 27.53 5.62
N ILE A 143 -7.35 27.30 5.83
CA ILE A 143 -6.25 27.81 5.00
C ILE A 143 -5.49 26.62 4.40
N LEU A 144 -5.67 26.39 3.09
CA LEU A 144 -4.95 25.39 2.32
C LEU A 144 -3.63 25.97 1.80
N VAL A 145 -2.50 25.47 2.29
CA VAL A 145 -1.15 25.85 1.84
C VAL A 145 -0.67 24.87 0.76
N ALA A 146 -0.77 25.31 -0.50
CA ALA A 146 -0.48 24.55 -1.71
C ALA A 146 0.65 25.17 -2.57
N VAL A 147 1.67 25.70 -1.88
CA VAL A 147 2.88 26.25 -2.49
C VAL A 147 4.01 25.23 -2.60
N LYS A 148 5.07 25.55 -3.36
CA LYS A 148 6.27 24.71 -3.40
C LYS A 148 7.09 24.86 -2.10
N PRO A 149 7.83 23.83 -1.66
CA PRO A 149 8.61 23.89 -0.41
C PRO A 149 9.62 25.06 -0.34
N GLN A 150 10.17 25.52 -1.48
CA GLN A 150 11.19 26.58 -1.48
C GLN A 150 10.68 27.97 -1.07
N VAL A 151 9.37 28.20 -1.05
CA VAL A 151 8.76 29.52 -0.74
C VAL A 151 7.87 29.48 0.49
N VAL A 152 7.82 28.33 1.19
CA VAL A 152 6.84 28.09 2.25
C VAL A 152 7.08 28.99 3.47
N ASP A 153 8.33 29.20 3.89
CA ASP A 153 8.66 29.99 5.09
C ASP A 153 8.24 31.47 4.96
N ASP A 154 8.40 32.07 3.78
CA ASP A 154 7.93 33.44 3.49
C ASP A 154 6.39 33.48 3.44
N VAL A 155 5.77 32.46 2.85
CA VAL A 155 4.31 32.31 2.76
C VAL A 155 3.69 32.19 4.14
N LEU A 156 4.21 31.33 5.02
CA LEU A 156 3.70 31.11 6.37
C LEU A 156 3.85 32.37 7.24
N ARG A 157 4.96 33.09 7.14
CA ARG A 157 5.12 34.40 7.81
C ARG A 157 4.07 35.41 7.35
N ALA A 158 3.79 35.48 6.05
CA ALA A 158 2.75 36.37 5.51
C ALA A 158 1.32 35.93 5.89
N VAL A 159 1.08 34.62 6.03
CA VAL A 159 -0.20 34.06 6.51
C VAL A 159 -0.40 34.36 7.99
N LYS A 160 0.59 34.11 8.86
CA LYS A 160 0.46 34.34 10.31
C LYS A 160 0.14 35.79 10.67
N ALA A 161 0.58 36.75 9.87
CA ALA A 161 0.29 38.17 10.08
C ALA A 161 -1.18 38.57 9.83
N SER A 162 -2.03 37.68 9.30
CA SER A 162 -3.42 38.01 8.94
C SER A 162 -4.43 36.86 9.07
N MET A 163 -4.00 35.65 9.43
CA MET A 163 -4.88 34.52 9.75
C MET A 163 -5.60 34.72 11.09
N ASP A 164 -6.77 34.13 11.23
CA ASP A 164 -7.41 33.95 12.53
C ASP A 164 -6.59 32.95 13.38
N PRO A 165 -6.43 33.15 14.70
CA PRO A 165 -5.78 32.16 15.58
C PRO A 165 -6.41 30.76 15.53
N ASP A 166 -7.74 30.66 15.39
CA ASP A 166 -8.48 29.39 15.43
C ASP A 166 -8.58 28.72 14.04
N ALA A 167 -8.01 29.35 12.99
CA ALA A 167 -8.05 28.86 11.62
C ALA A 167 -7.29 27.53 11.45
N LEU A 168 -7.93 26.58 10.77
CA LEU A 168 -7.34 25.29 10.43
C LEU A 168 -6.39 25.41 9.23
N VAL A 169 -5.12 25.10 9.41
CA VAL A 169 -4.13 25.12 8.32
C VAL A 169 -3.92 23.72 7.76
N ILE A 170 -4.34 23.50 6.51
CA ILE A 170 -4.12 22.25 5.77
C ILE A 170 -2.92 22.44 4.84
N SER A 171 -1.82 21.72 5.08
CA SER A 171 -0.61 21.79 4.25
C SER A 171 -0.51 20.57 3.32
N VAL A 172 -0.33 20.82 2.02
CA VAL A 172 0.10 19.81 1.03
C VAL A 172 1.59 19.92 0.69
N VAL A 173 2.36 20.69 1.49
CA VAL A 173 3.77 20.99 1.21
C VAL A 173 4.65 19.79 1.56
N ALA A 174 5.29 19.20 0.55
CA ALA A 174 6.18 18.06 0.73
C ALA A 174 7.41 18.40 1.60
N GLY A 175 7.78 17.50 2.52
CA GLY A 175 8.99 17.59 3.34
C GLY A 175 8.96 18.58 4.50
N GLN A 176 7.85 19.28 4.75
CA GLN A 176 7.70 20.17 5.91
C GLN A 176 6.89 19.51 7.01
N SER A 177 7.49 19.34 8.19
CA SER A 177 6.82 18.75 9.36
C SER A 177 5.85 19.70 10.05
N ILE A 178 4.85 19.16 10.75
CA ILE A 178 3.91 19.93 11.60
C ILE A 178 4.68 20.86 12.53
N LYS A 179 5.77 20.38 13.13
CA LYS A 179 6.66 21.18 13.99
C LYS A 179 7.30 22.37 13.27
N GLN A 180 7.77 22.21 12.03
CA GLN A 180 8.33 23.30 11.22
C GLN A 180 7.26 24.31 10.79
N LEU A 181 6.02 23.85 10.56
CA LEU A 181 4.88 24.73 10.29
C LEU A 181 4.50 25.53 11.55
N GLN A 182 4.42 24.89 12.72
CA GLN A 182 4.17 25.53 14.03
C GLN A 182 5.29 26.52 14.45
N GLN A 183 6.53 26.34 13.98
CA GLN A 183 7.61 27.32 14.21
C GLN A 183 7.33 28.68 13.53
N HIS A 184 6.60 28.67 12.40
CA HIS A 184 6.25 29.88 11.66
C HIS A 184 4.87 30.43 12.02
N LEU A 185 3.91 29.54 12.29
CA LEU A 185 2.52 29.89 12.59
C LEU A 185 2.24 30.06 14.09
N GLY A 186 3.14 29.64 14.97
CA GLY A 186 2.95 29.58 16.42
C GLY A 186 2.60 28.17 16.88
N GLN A 187 2.97 27.83 18.13
CA GLN A 187 2.83 26.47 18.65
C GLN A 187 1.36 26.06 18.80
N ASP A 188 0.48 27.00 19.18
CA ASP A 188 -0.95 26.77 19.35
C ASP A 188 -1.74 26.67 18.02
N SER A 189 -1.05 26.52 16.88
CA SER A 189 -1.70 26.47 15.55
C SER A 189 -2.33 25.12 15.28
N HIS A 190 -3.54 25.14 14.72
CA HIS A 190 -4.31 23.96 14.33
C HIS A 190 -3.85 23.48 12.95
N ILE A 191 -2.98 22.46 12.89
CA ILE A 191 -2.30 22.06 11.63
C ILE A 191 -2.65 20.64 11.22
N ILE A 192 -3.03 20.49 9.95
CA ILE A 192 -3.07 19.23 9.22
C ILE A 192 -1.90 19.20 8.24
N ARG A 193 -1.08 18.16 8.29
CA ARG A 193 -0.14 17.84 7.21
C ARG A 193 -0.74 16.73 6.35
N THR A 194 -0.66 16.87 5.04
CA THR A 194 -1.24 15.93 4.06
C THR A 194 -0.22 15.49 3.02
N MET A 195 -0.43 14.31 2.47
CA MET A 195 0.33 13.71 1.38
C MET A 195 -0.63 13.16 0.31
N PRO A 196 -1.23 14.04 -0.53
CA PRO A 196 -2.04 13.62 -1.67
C PRO A 196 -1.18 13.11 -2.82
N ASN A 197 -1.80 12.46 -3.81
CA ASN A 197 -1.14 12.01 -5.03
C ASN A 197 -1.87 12.50 -6.31
N THR A 198 -1.23 12.34 -7.48
CA THR A 198 -1.72 12.93 -8.74
C THR A 198 -3.09 12.41 -9.24
N PRO A 199 -3.54 11.17 -8.96
CA PRO A 199 -4.92 10.75 -9.19
C PRO A 199 -6.01 11.61 -8.54
N ALA A 200 -5.69 12.43 -7.52
CA ALA A 200 -6.59 13.43 -6.96
C ALA A 200 -7.21 14.38 -8.01
N MET A 201 -6.48 14.64 -9.11
CA MET A 201 -6.96 15.48 -10.22
C MET A 201 -8.23 14.96 -10.91
N ILE A 202 -8.60 13.69 -10.69
CA ILE A 202 -9.80 13.04 -11.26
C ILE A 202 -10.73 12.47 -10.19
N GLY A 203 -10.54 12.82 -8.90
CA GLY A 203 -11.33 12.30 -7.78
C GLY A 203 -10.93 10.90 -7.28
N GLU A 204 -9.92 10.27 -7.86
CA GLU A 204 -9.44 8.93 -7.51
C GLU A 204 -8.13 8.99 -6.71
N GLY A 205 -7.96 10.05 -5.91
CA GLY A 205 -6.76 10.30 -5.12
C GLY A 205 -6.58 9.33 -3.95
N THR A 206 -5.38 9.36 -3.37
CA THR A 206 -5.14 8.87 -2.02
C THR A 206 -4.39 9.93 -1.25
N THR A 207 -4.93 10.35 -0.11
CA THR A 207 -4.34 11.37 0.76
C THR A 207 -4.10 10.79 2.15
N VAL A 208 -2.84 10.55 2.49
CA VAL A 208 -2.46 10.21 3.87
C VAL A 208 -2.24 11.49 4.65
N TRP A 209 -2.75 11.59 5.87
CA TRP A 209 -2.67 12.83 6.65
C TRP A 209 -2.53 12.60 8.15
N ALA A 210 -1.87 13.55 8.81
CA ALA A 210 -1.64 13.60 10.24
C ALA A 210 -1.98 15.01 10.74
N GLN A 211 -2.22 15.15 12.05
CA GLN A 211 -2.64 16.40 12.66
C GLN A 211 -1.79 16.79 13.87
N SER A 212 -1.79 18.08 14.18
CA SER A 212 -1.24 18.60 15.43
C SER A 212 -2.20 18.32 16.61
N ALA A 213 -1.72 18.42 17.84
CA ALA A 213 -2.51 18.09 19.03
C ALA A 213 -3.63 19.11 19.31
N GLU A 214 -3.52 20.30 18.72
CA GLU A 214 -4.40 21.45 18.86
C GLU A 214 -5.66 21.32 17.97
N VAL A 215 -5.61 20.45 16.94
CA VAL A 215 -6.74 20.22 16.02
C VAL A 215 -7.94 19.62 16.77
N THR A 216 -9.05 20.36 16.74
CA THR A 216 -10.31 19.96 17.39
C THR A 216 -10.99 18.80 16.64
N SER A 217 -11.87 18.07 17.33
CA SER A 217 -12.65 16.99 16.71
C SER A 217 -13.54 17.47 15.55
N ALA A 218 -14.01 18.72 15.59
CA ALA A 218 -14.78 19.33 14.50
C ALA A 218 -13.88 19.59 13.27
N GLN A 219 -12.68 20.12 13.48
CA GLN A 219 -11.69 20.32 12.42
C GLN A 219 -11.17 19.01 11.83
N HIS A 220 -11.05 17.94 12.63
CA HIS A 220 -10.71 16.59 12.16
C HIS A 220 -11.76 16.05 11.18
N GLU A 221 -13.05 16.12 11.54
CA GLU A 221 -14.13 15.66 10.66
C GLU A 221 -14.29 16.57 9.42
N LEU A 222 -14.14 17.88 9.58
CA LEU A 222 -14.07 18.84 8.45
C LEU A 222 -12.92 18.49 7.49
N THR A 223 -11.74 18.18 8.02
CA THR A 223 -10.58 17.73 7.22
C THR A 223 -10.92 16.47 6.45
N LYS A 224 -11.49 15.47 7.11
CA LYS A 224 -11.90 14.21 6.49
C LYS A 224 -12.87 14.41 5.33
N GLN A 225 -13.85 15.30 5.48
CA GLN A 225 -14.81 15.62 4.43
C GLN A 225 -14.17 16.37 3.25
N ILE A 226 -13.27 17.33 3.52
CA ILE A 226 -12.49 18.03 2.48
C ILE A 226 -11.56 17.06 1.73
N LEU A 227 -10.83 16.19 2.44
CA LEU A 227 -9.87 15.26 1.82
C LEU A 227 -10.57 14.10 1.09
N GLY A 228 -11.74 13.67 1.59
CA GLY A 228 -12.59 12.68 0.94
C GLY A 228 -13.25 13.16 -0.36
N SER A 229 -13.33 14.48 -0.59
CA SER A 229 -14.00 15.04 -1.78
C SER A 229 -13.23 14.86 -3.09
N PHE A 230 -12.01 14.31 -3.04
CA PHE A 230 -11.15 14.09 -4.22
C PHE A 230 -10.39 12.76 -4.19
N GLY A 231 -10.80 11.83 -3.32
CA GLY A 231 -10.22 10.49 -3.23
C GLY A 231 -10.43 9.82 -1.87
N VAL A 232 -9.63 8.80 -1.61
CA VAL A 232 -9.59 8.11 -0.31
C VAL A 232 -8.65 8.86 0.63
N GLU A 233 -9.16 9.28 1.79
CA GLU A 233 -8.34 9.78 2.89
C GLU A 233 -7.88 8.62 3.81
N VAL A 234 -6.70 8.77 4.41
CA VAL A 234 -6.18 7.85 5.44
C VAL A 234 -5.52 8.66 6.54
N PHE A 235 -6.21 8.79 7.67
CA PHE A 235 -5.63 9.36 8.89
C PHE A 235 -4.56 8.43 9.50
N VAL A 236 -3.47 9.02 10.01
CA VAL A 236 -2.40 8.33 10.76
C VAL A 236 -1.96 9.16 11.97
N ASP A 237 -1.77 8.50 13.12
CA ASP A 237 -1.33 9.16 14.36
C ASP A 237 0.14 9.60 14.34
N ASP A 238 1.00 8.84 13.64
CA ASP A 238 2.43 9.14 13.50
C ASP A 238 2.69 9.89 12.19
N GLU A 239 3.13 11.14 12.31
CA GLU A 239 3.50 11.99 11.18
C GLU A 239 4.57 11.36 10.27
N ASN A 240 5.47 10.55 10.82
CA ASN A 240 6.52 9.86 10.04
C ASN A 240 5.93 8.88 8.99
N ALA A 241 4.66 8.47 9.15
CA ALA A 241 3.96 7.67 8.15
C ALA A 241 3.62 8.45 6.87
N LEU A 242 3.65 9.79 6.86
CA LEU A 242 3.49 10.57 5.64
C LEU A 242 4.68 10.41 4.70
N ASP A 243 5.90 10.29 5.23
CA ASP A 243 7.09 10.07 4.40
C ASP A 243 7.08 8.66 3.79
N MET A 244 6.57 7.67 4.54
CA MET A 244 6.27 6.33 4.02
C MET A 244 5.19 6.37 2.93
N ALA A 245 4.15 7.20 3.11
CA ALA A 245 3.12 7.42 2.10
C ALA A 245 3.65 8.12 0.83
N THR A 246 4.58 9.08 0.95
CA THR A 246 5.24 9.71 -0.20
C THR A 246 5.95 8.66 -1.07
N ALA A 247 6.60 7.69 -0.45
CA ALA A 247 7.27 6.59 -1.16
C ALA A 247 6.28 5.61 -1.81
N LEU A 248 5.14 5.34 -1.17
CA LEU A 248 4.17 4.34 -1.62
C LEU A 248 3.08 4.91 -2.54
N SER A 249 2.26 5.85 -2.04
CA SER A 249 1.10 6.41 -2.76
C SER A 249 1.43 7.70 -3.51
N GLY A 250 2.36 8.52 -3.03
CA GLY A 250 2.79 9.76 -3.69
C GLY A 250 3.60 9.47 -4.97
N SER A 251 4.61 8.61 -4.85
CA SER A 251 5.46 8.14 -5.97
C SER A 251 4.82 7.00 -6.77
N GLY A 252 3.88 6.26 -6.17
CA GLY A 252 3.18 5.10 -6.75
C GLY A 252 2.68 5.27 -8.20
N PRO A 253 2.01 6.37 -8.56
CA PRO A 253 1.55 6.61 -9.93
C PRO A 253 2.67 6.55 -10.97
N ALA A 254 3.88 7.01 -10.65
CA ALA A 254 5.01 6.95 -11.58
C ALA A 254 5.46 5.50 -11.85
N TYR A 255 5.49 4.65 -10.82
CA TYR A 255 5.79 3.22 -10.99
C TYR A 255 4.71 2.52 -11.82
N PHE A 256 3.45 2.88 -11.62
CA PHE A 256 2.31 2.37 -12.38
C PHE A 256 2.41 2.77 -13.87
N PHE A 257 2.74 4.03 -14.16
CA PHE A 257 2.94 4.48 -15.55
C PHE A 257 4.16 3.83 -16.22
N LEU A 258 5.26 3.59 -15.50
CA LEU A 258 6.42 2.85 -16.03
C LEU A 258 6.07 1.39 -16.39
N VAL A 259 5.28 0.72 -15.55
CA VAL A 259 4.75 -0.63 -15.88
C VAL A 259 3.82 -0.57 -17.09
N ALA A 260 2.94 0.43 -17.17
CA ALA A 260 2.04 0.61 -18.31
C ALA A 260 2.82 0.83 -19.62
N GLU A 261 3.82 1.70 -19.62
CA GLU A 261 4.71 1.98 -20.76
C GLU A 261 5.40 0.70 -21.25
N ALA A 262 6.05 -0.05 -20.35
CA ALA A 262 6.72 -1.31 -20.68
C ALA A 262 5.75 -2.37 -21.26
N MET A 263 4.51 -2.44 -20.75
CA MET A 263 3.47 -3.32 -21.28
C MET A 263 3.00 -2.88 -22.68
N ILE A 264 2.84 -1.57 -22.92
CA ILE A 264 2.42 -1.02 -24.21
C ILE A 264 3.48 -1.29 -25.27
N ASP A 265 4.75 -0.99 -24.97
CA ASP A 265 5.87 -1.21 -25.90
C ASP A 265 6.07 -2.70 -26.20
N THR A 266 5.91 -3.58 -25.21
CA THR A 266 5.90 -5.04 -25.42
C THR A 266 4.75 -5.45 -26.34
N GLY A 267 3.55 -4.89 -26.14
CA GLY A 267 2.40 -5.14 -27.02
C GLY A 267 2.64 -4.69 -28.47
N VAL A 268 3.35 -3.56 -28.66
CA VAL A 268 3.77 -3.09 -29.99
C VAL A 268 4.79 -4.04 -30.62
N HIS A 269 5.78 -4.52 -29.87
CA HIS A 269 6.74 -5.53 -30.36
C HIS A 269 6.08 -6.88 -30.69
N MET A 270 4.93 -7.20 -30.08
CA MET A 270 4.10 -8.37 -30.45
C MET A 270 3.23 -8.15 -31.70
N GLY A 271 3.24 -6.96 -32.30
CA GLY A 271 2.53 -6.63 -33.54
C GLY A 271 1.23 -5.83 -33.36
N PHE A 272 0.85 -5.40 -32.14
CA PHE A 272 -0.25 -4.47 -31.99
C PHE A 272 0.13 -3.04 -32.43
N SER A 273 -0.82 -2.29 -32.97
CA SER A 273 -0.62 -0.85 -33.11
C SER A 273 -0.59 -0.18 -31.74
N ARG A 274 0.22 0.88 -31.57
CA ARG A 274 0.34 1.60 -30.29
C ARG A 274 -1.02 2.02 -29.70
N PRO A 275 -2.02 2.53 -30.46
CA PRO A 275 -3.34 2.82 -29.91
C PRO A 275 -4.09 1.60 -29.35
N VAL A 276 -3.96 0.43 -29.98
CA VAL A 276 -4.58 -0.82 -29.49
C VAL A 276 -3.88 -1.29 -28.23
N ALA A 277 -2.54 -1.34 -28.22
CA ALA A 277 -1.75 -1.71 -27.05
C ALA A 277 -2.06 -0.79 -25.85
N THR A 278 -2.07 0.53 -26.04
CA THR A 278 -2.46 1.51 -25.01
C THR A 278 -3.84 1.24 -24.44
N LYS A 279 -4.85 1.02 -25.30
CA LYS A 279 -6.23 0.74 -24.85
C LYS A 279 -6.33 -0.56 -24.05
N LEU A 280 -5.64 -1.62 -24.49
CA LEU A 280 -5.62 -2.92 -23.80
C LEU A 280 -4.98 -2.79 -22.41
N VAL A 281 -3.82 -2.13 -22.31
CA VAL A 281 -3.10 -1.96 -21.04
C VAL A 281 -3.89 -1.09 -20.07
N GLN A 282 -4.38 0.08 -20.50
CA GLN A 282 -5.20 0.97 -19.65
C GLN A 282 -6.42 0.25 -19.07
N GLN A 283 -7.18 -0.48 -19.90
CA GLN A 283 -8.37 -1.20 -19.43
C GLN A 283 -8.00 -2.39 -18.53
N THR A 284 -6.89 -3.08 -18.80
CA THR A 284 -6.41 -4.20 -17.97
C THR A 284 -6.03 -3.73 -16.58
N MET A 285 -5.28 -2.63 -16.47
CA MET A 285 -4.83 -2.11 -15.17
C MET A 285 -6.00 -1.53 -14.37
N LEU A 286 -6.89 -0.75 -15.00
CA LEU A 286 -8.12 -0.25 -14.37
C LEU A 286 -9.01 -1.40 -13.88
N GLY A 287 -9.27 -2.39 -14.74
CA GLY A 287 -10.09 -3.54 -14.37
C GLY A 287 -9.48 -4.38 -13.24
N SER A 288 -8.15 -4.51 -13.21
CA SER A 288 -7.44 -5.23 -12.14
C SER A 288 -7.51 -4.49 -10.80
N ALA A 289 -7.38 -3.17 -10.81
CA ALA A 289 -7.50 -2.34 -9.60
C ALA A 289 -8.93 -2.40 -9.02
N LEU A 290 -9.95 -2.21 -9.87
CA LEU A 290 -11.35 -2.31 -9.46
C LEU A 290 -11.71 -3.72 -8.97
N TYR A 291 -11.19 -4.77 -9.61
CA TYR A 291 -11.43 -6.15 -9.16
C TYR A 291 -10.80 -6.42 -7.80
N MET A 292 -9.56 -5.95 -7.58
CA MET A 292 -8.88 -6.05 -6.29
C MET A 292 -9.58 -5.24 -5.18
N GLN A 293 -10.18 -4.09 -5.49
CA GLN A 293 -10.99 -3.33 -4.53
C GLN A 293 -12.35 -4.00 -4.23
N SER A 294 -12.88 -4.81 -5.14
CA SER A 294 -14.20 -5.45 -4.99
C SER A 294 -14.19 -6.78 -4.21
N GLU A 295 -13.02 -7.32 -3.92
CA GLU A 295 -12.83 -8.64 -3.31
C GLU A 295 -12.03 -8.50 -2.01
N ASP A 296 -12.57 -8.95 -0.88
CA ASP A 296 -11.90 -8.95 0.43
C ASP A 296 -10.96 -10.16 0.57
N VAL A 297 -9.98 -10.27 -0.35
CA VAL A 297 -8.97 -11.34 -0.36
C VAL A 297 -7.57 -10.79 -0.60
N HIS A 298 -6.56 -11.52 -0.13
CA HIS A 298 -5.17 -11.12 -0.32
C HIS A 298 -4.78 -11.17 -1.82
N PRO A 299 -4.02 -10.21 -2.39
CA PRO A 299 -3.71 -10.16 -3.83
C PRO A 299 -3.02 -11.40 -4.42
N VAL A 300 -2.43 -12.26 -3.58
CA VAL A 300 -1.91 -13.58 -3.98
C VAL A 300 -3.03 -14.50 -4.49
N GLU A 301 -4.22 -14.46 -3.90
CA GLU A 301 -5.36 -15.29 -4.28
C GLU A 301 -5.91 -14.87 -5.63
N LEU A 302 -6.12 -13.56 -5.84
CA LEU A 302 -6.52 -13.00 -7.14
C LEU A 302 -5.54 -13.41 -8.26
N ARG A 303 -4.23 -13.33 -7.98
CA ARG A 303 -3.19 -13.78 -8.92
C ARG A 303 -3.25 -15.29 -9.17
N ASN A 304 -3.46 -16.11 -8.14
CA ASN A 304 -3.57 -17.56 -8.28
C ASN A 304 -4.80 -17.94 -9.12
N ASN A 305 -5.94 -17.27 -8.92
CA ASN A 305 -7.20 -17.52 -9.63
C ASN A 305 -7.09 -17.29 -11.15
N ILE A 306 -6.19 -16.40 -11.60
CA ILE A 306 -5.91 -16.15 -13.03
C ILE A 306 -4.68 -16.93 -13.57
N THR A 307 -4.09 -17.82 -12.76
CA THR A 307 -2.87 -18.57 -13.11
C THR A 307 -3.18 -20.06 -13.26
N SER A 308 -3.60 -20.47 -14.46
CA SER A 308 -3.77 -21.89 -14.80
C SER A 308 -2.42 -22.63 -14.84
N PRO A 309 -2.34 -23.89 -14.36
CA PRO A 309 -1.13 -24.71 -14.47
C PRO A 309 -0.68 -24.87 -15.93
N GLY A 310 0.58 -24.53 -16.21
CA GLY A 310 1.13 -24.53 -17.58
C GLY A 310 0.63 -23.41 -18.50
N GLY A 311 -0.23 -22.51 -18.01
CA GLY A 311 -0.80 -21.41 -18.80
C GLY A 311 0.16 -20.24 -19.06
N THR A 312 -0.28 -19.33 -19.93
CA THR A 312 0.48 -18.12 -20.31
C THR A 312 0.81 -17.24 -19.11
N THR A 313 -0.13 -17.04 -18.18
CA THR A 313 0.08 -16.29 -16.93
C THR A 313 1.20 -16.91 -16.09
N ALA A 314 1.23 -18.25 -15.97
CA ALA A 314 2.26 -18.96 -15.19
C ALA A 314 3.66 -18.79 -15.82
N ALA A 315 3.76 -18.88 -17.14
CA ALA A 315 5.01 -18.65 -17.86
C ALA A 315 5.53 -17.21 -17.72
N GLY A 316 4.63 -16.21 -17.78
CA GLY A 316 4.95 -14.80 -17.57
C GLY A 316 5.42 -14.52 -16.14
N LEU A 317 4.65 -14.96 -15.13
CA LEU A 317 5.01 -14.80 -13.72
C LEU A 317 6.35 -15.46 -13.38
N TYR A 318 6.63 -16.67 -13.90
CA TYR A 318 7.92 -17.31 -13.71
C TYR A 318 9.10 -16.46 -14.20
N ARG A 319 8.95 -15.77 -15.34
CA ARG A 319 9.99 -14.86 -15.86
C ARG A 319 10.11 -13.59 -15.01
N ALA A 320 9.01 -13.00 -14.56
CA ALA A 320 9.03 -11.83 -13.68
C ALA A 320 9.73 -12.14 -12.34
N GLU A 321 9.40 -13.28 -11.70
CA GLU A 321 10.04 -13.72 -10.46
C GLU A 321 11.53 -14.03 -10.65
N LYS A 322 11.88 -14.74 -11.74
CA LYS A 322 13.28 -15.07 -12.08
C LYS A 322 14.15 -13.82 -12.32
N ASN A 323 13.55 -12.75 -12.84
CA ASN A 323 14.21 -11.48 -13.09
C ASN A 323 14.13 -10.52 -11.88
N GLY A 324 13.63 -10.97 -10.72
CA GLY A 324 13.65 -10.18 -9.49
C GLY A 324 12.63 -9.04 -9.44
N PHE A 325 11.50 -9.12 -10.16
CA PHE A 325 10.51 -8.03 -10.27
C PHE A 325 10.05 -7.46 -8.92
N ARG A 326 9.87 -8.31 -7.89
CA ARG A 326 9.56 -7.86 -6.53
C ARG A 326 10.67 -7.02 -5.89
N ALA A 327 11.94 -7.38 -6.12
CA ALA A 327 13.08 -6.66 -5.58
C ALA A 327 13.15 -5.26 -6.21
N VAL A 328 12.98 -5.14 -7.53
CA VAL A 328 12.96 -3.85 -8.24
C VAL A 328 11.87 -2.90 -7.72
N ILE A 329 10.66 -3.41 -7.42
CA ILE A 329 9.59 -2.60 -6.83
C ILE A 329 9.96 -2.16 -5.41
N ALA A 330 10.41 -3.09 -4.56
CA ALA A 330 10.80 -2.79 -3.18
C ALA A 330 11.97 -1.79 -3.12
N ASP A 331 12.97 -1.95 -4.00
CA ASP A 331 14.11 -1.06 -4.11
C ASP A 331 13.72 0.35 -4.57
N SER A 332 12.81 0.45 -5.54
CA SER A 332 12.28 1.74 -6.03
C SER A 332 11.53 2.51 -4.95
N ILE A 333 10.64 1.84 -4.20
CA ILE A 333 9.89 2.44 -3.08
C ILE A 333 10.87 2.86 -1.98
N TRP A 334 11.83 2.00 -1.62
CA TRP A 334 12.79 2.33 -0.57
C TRP A 334 13.71 3.49 -0.96
N ALA A 335 14.13 3.59 -2.22
CA ALA A 335 14.91 4.73 -2.72
C ALA A 335 14.11 6.04 -2.67
N ALA A 336 12.81 6.00 -2.96
CA ALA A 336 11.93 7.17 -2.80
C ALA A 336 11.74 7.55 -1.34
N TYR A 337 11.64 6.58 -0.42
CA TYR A 337 11.58 6.84 1.03
C TYR A 337 12.87 7.49 1.55
N GLU A 338 14.04 6.93 1.23
CA GLU A 338 15.35 7.53 1.57
C GLU A 338 15.45 8.96 1.02
N ARG A 339 15.03 9.18 -0.23
CA ARG A 339 15.05 10.52 -0.83
C ARG A 339 14.04 11.49 -0.20
N CYS A 340 12.92 11.01 0.30
CA CYS A 340 11.94 11.84 1.01
C CYS A 340 12.53 12.36 2.33
N LEU A 341 13.18 11.48 3.11
CA LEU A 341 13.86 11.85 4.35
C LEU A 341 15.02 12.84 4.09
N GLU A 342 15.79 12.65 3.02
CA GLU A 342 16.85 13.59 2.59
C GLU A 342 16.32 14.98 2.18
N LEU A 343 15.05 15.11 1.80
CA LEU A 343 14.44 16.39 1.40
C LEU A 343 13.82 17.14 2.59
N GLY A 344 13.36 16.42 3.62
CA GLY A 344 12.87 17.02 4.87
C GLY A 344 13.98 17.32 5.89
N SER A 345 15.13 16.65 5.77
CA SER A 345 16.28 16.81 6.68
C SER A 345 17.31 17.78 6.11
N SER A 346 17.78 18.72 6.94
CA SER A 346 18.98 19.54 6.63
C SER A 346 20.30 18.79 6.84
N GLU A 347 20.26 17.57 7.41
CA GLU A 347 21.40 16.68 7.64
C GLU A 347 21.30 15.37 6.83
N PRO A 348 22.43 14.76 6.44
CA PRO A 348 22.43 13.54 5.64
C PRO A 348 21.93 12.31 6.42
N VAL A 349 20.82 11.74 5.96
CA VAL A 349 20.13 10.62 6.59
C VAL A 349 20.94 9.31 6.46
N GLN A 350 21.20 8.63 7.58
CA GLN A 350 21.81 7.29 7.54
C GLN A 350 20.82 6.26 6.97
N ARG A 351 21.24 5.53 5.94
CA ARG A 351 20.44 4.46 5.28
C ARG A 351 19.94 3.41 6.28
N GLN A 352 18.65 3.42 6.60
CA GLN A 352 18.00 2.47 7.51
C GLN A 352 17.40 1.23 6.80
N ARG A 353 18.01 0.74 5.71
CA ARG A 353 17.52 -0.47 5.03
C ARG A 353 17.54 -1.69 5.96
N PRO A 354 16.41 -2.38 6.22
CA PRO A 354 16.47 -3.77 6.67
C PRO A 354 17.12 -4.60 5.56
N ARG A 355 18.27 -5.22 5.86
CA ARG A 355 19.09 -5.91 4.85
C ARG A 355 18.39 -7.15 4.29
N SER A 356 17.74 -7.00 3.13
CA SER A 356 17.24 -8.09 2.30
C SER A 356 18.34 -9.10 1.98
N ARG A 357 18.17 -10.36 2.40
CA ARG A 357 19.10 -11.45 2.06
C ARG A 357 18.82 -11.97 0.66
N GLY A 358 19.67 -11.59 -0.29
CA GLY A 358 19.70 -12.13 -1.65
C GLY A 358 19.45 -11.04 -2.69
N GLY A 359 20.27 -10.91 -3.73
CA GLY A 359 21.53 -11.63 -3.96
C GLY A 359 22.06 -11.31 -5.34
N ASP A 360 23.16 -10.56 -5.41
CA ASP A 360 23.72 -10.11 -6.68
C ASP A 360 25.12 -10.69 -6.95
N ARG A 361 25.36 -11.06 -8.20
CA ARG A 361 26.59 -11.68 -8.68
C ARG A 361 27.18 -10.82 -9.79
N ARG A 362 28.40 -10.32 -9.50
CA ARG A 362 29.44 -9.74 -10.40
C ARG A 362 29.46 -8.22 -10.43
N GLY A 363 30.67 -7.66 -10.30
CA GLY A 363 30.93 -6.21 -10.35
C GLY A 363 31.96 -5.75 -9.32
N ARG A 364 33.19 -6.29 -9.34
CA ARG A 364 34.27 -5.81 -8.46
C ARG A 364 34.72 -4.41 -8.91
N SER A 365 34.61 -3.43 -8.03
CA SER A 365 35.64 -2.39 -7.88
C SER A 365 36.17 -2.44 -6.44
N ARG A 366 37.50 -2.37 -6.29
CA ARG A 366 38.20 -2.53 -5.01
C ARG A 366 38.45 -1.16 -4.38
N SER A 367 37.88 -0.89 -3.20
CA SER A 367 38.56 -0.09 -2.16
C SER A 367 37.78 -0.04 -0.84
N ALA A 368 38.52 -0.11 0.27
CA ALA A 368 38.13 0.29 1.63
C ALA A 368 36.91 -0.38 2.30
N GLU A 369 37.05 -1.66 2.70
CA GLU A 369 36.18 -2.28 3.71
C GLU A 369 37.01 -2.64 4.97
N ARG A 370 37.10 -1.71 5.95
CA ARG A 370 37.51 -2.07 7.32
C ARG A 370 36.31 -2.73 8.00
N GLY A 371 36.26 -4.06 7.88
CA GLY A 371 35.06 -4.85 8.17
C GLY A 371 34.57 -4.74 9.61
N ARG A 372 33.31 -4.30 9.75
CA ARG A 372 32.46 -4.56 10.92
C ARG A 372 32.15 -6.07 10.88
N ARG A 373 32.77 -6.85 11.77
CA ARG A 373 32.60 -8.31 11.81
C ARG A 373 31.28 -8.63 12.52
N ASP A 374 30.32 -9.20 11.79
CA ASP A 374 29.06 -9.66 12.37
C ASP A 374 29.33 -10.95 13.18
N PRO A 375 28.86 -11.07 14.43
CA PRO A 375 29.04 -12.28 15.23
C PRO A 375 28.11 -13.42 14.79
N ILE A 376 28.47 -14.66 15.11
CA ILE A 376 27.66 -15.85 14.79
C ILE A 376 27.61 -16.83 15.98
N SER A 377 26.42 -17.37 16.25
CA SER A 377 26.22 -18.39 17.30
C SER A 377 26.04 -19.78 16.68
N LEU A 378 26.85 -20.74 17.13
CA LEU A 378 26.71 -22.16 16.84
C LEU A 378 25.99 -22.88 17.99
N LEU A 379 25.24 -23.93 17.67
CA LEU A 379 24.62 -24.86 18.58
C LEU A 379 25.33 -26.22 18.45
N VAL A 380 26.00 -26.64 19.53
CA VAL A 380 26.66 -27.95 19.64
C VAL A 380 25.76 -28.89 20.41
N ARG A 381 25.40 -30.05 19.84
CA ARG A 381 24.54 -31.08 20.45
C ARG A 381 25.32 -32.37 20.73
N ASN A 382 24.72 -33.21 21.58
CA ASN A 382 25.25 -34.52 22.00
C ASN A 382 26.52 -34.45 22.86
N LEU A 383 26.64 -33.42 23.68
CA LEU A 383 27.74 -33.27 24.64
C LEU A 383 27.65 -34.32 25.76
N SER A 384 28.79 -34.64 26.36
CA SER A 384 28.80 -35.41 27.62
C SER A 384 28.25 -34.56 28.76
N PRO A 385 27.56 -35.13 29.77
CA PRO A 385 27.12 -34.38 30.96
C PRO A 385 28.29 -33.72 31.70
N ASP A 386 29.49 -34.28 31.60
CA ASP A 386 30.70 -33.79 32.27
C ASP A 386 31.44 -32.70 31.47
N THR A 387 31.03 -32.42 30.22
CA THR A 387 31.72 -31.45 29.36
C THR A 387 31.61 -30.03 29.91
N THR A 388 32.75 -29.40 30.15
CA THR A 388 32.86 -28.05 30.72
C THR A 388 32.92 -26.96 29.64
N ALA A 389 32.60 -25.72 30.03
CA ALA A 389 32.69 -24.57 29.12
C ALA A 389 34.13 -24.30 28.66
N ASP A 390 35.13 -24.57 29.51
CA ASP A 390 36.54 -24.37 29.17
C ASP A 390 37.08 -25.43 28.21
N GLU A 391 36.57 -26.66 28.25
CA GLU A 391 36.86 -27.68 27.24
C GLU A 391 36.29 -27.31 25.88
N LEU A 392 35.06 -26.78 25.84
CA LEU A 392 34.48 -26.23 24.61
C LEU A 392 35.30 -25.04 24.10
N ARG A 393 35.69 -24.09 24.96
CA ARG A 393 36.59 -22.99 24.56
C ARG A 393 37.91 -23.53 24.01
N ARG A 394 38.59 -24.47 24.68
CA ARG A 394 39.84 -25.07 24.18
C ARG A 394 39.67 -25.82 22.86
N ALA A 395 38.60 -26.59 22.69
CA ALA A 395 38.34 -27.36 21.48
C ALA A 395 38.05 -26.45 20.27
N PHE A 396 37.24 -25.40 20.47
CA PHE A 396 36.80 -24.51 19.39
C PHE A 396 37.76 -23.32 19.15
N SER A 397 38.57 -22.88 20.12
CA SER A 397 39.57 -21.81 19.94
C SER A 397 40.90 -22.29 19.34
N ARG A 398 41.26 -23.57 19.44
CA ARG A 398 42.50 -24.12 18.83
C ARG A 398 42.60 -23.94 17.31
N ARG A 399 41.50 -23.58 16.64
CA ARG A 399 41.41 -23.42 15.19
C ARG A 399 41.01 -22.00 14.77
N ALA A 400 41.65 -21.01 15.42
CA ALA A 400 41.73 -19.61 14.99
C ALA A 400 40.43 -18.79 15.01
N GLY A 401 39.61 -18.94 16.06
CA GLY A 401 38.42 -18.09 16.29
C GLY A 401 38.36 -17.42 17.66
N ASP A 402 38.15 -16.10 17.64
CA ASP A 402 37.80 -15.30 18.82
C ASP A 402 36.38 -15.69 19.30
N ILE A 403 36.31 -16.44 20.40
CA ILE A 403 35.05 -16.86 21.03
C ILE A 403 34.60 -15.80 22.04
N LEU A 404 33.49 -15.14 21.74
CA LEU A 404 32.84 -14.17 22.62
C LEU A 404 32.21 -14.88 23.84
N ASP A 405 31.38 -15.90 23.61
CA ASP A 405 30.64 -16.59 24.67
C ASP A 405 30.57 -18.11 24.47
N VAL A 406 30.48 -18.85 25.58
CA VAL A 406 30.19 -20.29 25.62
C VAL A 406 29.19 -20.53 26.74
N TYR A 407 28.00 -21.01 26.37
CA TYR A 407 26.89 -21.21 27.29
C TYR A 407 26.36 -22.64 27.20
N ILE A 408 26.36 -23.35 28.34
CA ILE A 408 25.79 -24.70 28.48
C ILE A 408 24.50 -24.59 29.32
N PRO A 409 23.30 -24.72 28.71
CA PRO A 409 22.06 -24.72 29.46
C PRO A 409 21.97 -25.90 30.44
N LYS A 410 21.62 -25.59 31.69
CA LYS A 410 21.34 -26.59 32.72
C LYS A 410 19.84 -26.76 32.91
N GLU A 411 19.43 -27.93 33.39
CA GLU A 411 18.05 -28.21 33.79
C GLU A 411 17.75 -27.58 35.15
N PHE A 412 16.57 -26.96 35.29
CA PHE A 412 16.24 -26.09 36.42
C PHE A 412 16.07 -26.84 37.75
N SER A 413 15.58 -28.08 37.71
CA SER A 413 15.31 -28.93 38.88
C SER A 413 16.53 -29.72 39.36
N THR A 414 17.38 -30.17 38.44
CA THR A 414 18.51 -31.07 38.73
C THR A 414 19.87 -30.37 38.67
N ASN A 415 19.94 -29.16 38.12
CA ASN A 415 21.16 -28.41 37.81
C ASN A 415 22.16 -29.17 36.89
N GLN A 416 21.69 -30.22 36.18
CA GLN A 416 22.51 -31.01 35.26
C GLN A 416 22.55 -30.39 33.86
N PRO A 417 23.66 -30.51 33.10
CA PRO A 417 23.73 -30.00 31.72
C PRO A 417 22.77 -30.72 30.76
N ARG A 418 22.09 -29.96 29.90
CA ARG A 418 21.07 -30.48 28.98
C ARG A 418 21.64 -31.19 27.73
N GLY A 419 22.93 -31.54 27.72
CA GLY A 419 23.59 -32.24 26.60
C GLY A 419 23.82 -31.41 25.33
N PHE A 420 23.72 -30.08 25.40
CA PHE A 420 24.03 -29.16 24.30
C PHE A 420 24.57 -27.83 24.81
N ALA A 421 25.26 -27.08 23.95
CA ALA A 421 25.84 -25.77 24.24
C ALA A 421 25.69 -24.79 23.08
N PHE A 422 25.79 -23.50 23.37
CA PHE A 422 25.93 -22.44 22.38
C PHE A 422 27.34 -21.84 22.46
N ILE A 423 27.94 -21.56 21.30
CA ILE A 423 29.27 -20.93 21.17
C ILE A 423 29.12 -19.74 20.23
N GLU A 424 29.50 -18.55 20.67
CA GLU A 424 29.42 -17.31 19.88
C GLU A 424 30.81 -16.85 19.44
N PHE A 425 30.99 -16.62 18.14
CA PHE A 425 32.23 -16.17 17.53
C PHE A 425 32.12 -14.72 17.05
N ALA A 426 33.21 -13.96 17.17
CA ALA A 426 33.26 -12.56 16.74
C ALA A 426 33.26 -12.38 15.21
N ASP A 427 33.60 -13.42 14.43
CA ASP A 427 33.60 -13.38 12.96
C ASP A 427 32.72 -14.49 12.37
N ALA A 428 31.65 -14.09 11.68
CA ALA A 428 30.73 -15.00 10.99
C ALA A 428 31.36 -15.85 9.89
N ARG A 429 32.59 -15.58 9.43
CA ARG A 429 33.34 -16.48 8.52
C ARG A 429 33.92 -17.63 9.32
N VAL A 430 34.69 -17.32 10.36
CA VAL A 430 35.34 -18.31 11.23
C VAL A 430 34.32 -19.26 11.85
N GLY A 431 33.20 -18.76 12.37
CA GLY A 431 32.14 -19.63 12.90
C GLY A 431 31.42 -20.48 11.84
N ARG A 432 31.43 -20.10 10.55
CA ARG A 432 30.96 -20.97 9.45
C ARG A 432 31.95 -22.09 9.16
N ASP A 433 33.24 -21.76 9.06
CA ASP A 433 34.29 -22.73 8.77
C ASP A 433 34.38 -23.78 9.90
N ILE A 434 34.40 -23.32 11.16
CA ILE A 434 34.33 -24.17 12.35
C ILE A 434 33.06 -25.03 12.39
N LYS A 435 31.91 -24.55 11.89
CA LYS A 435 30.70 -25.39 11.78
C LYS A 435 30.91 -26.57 10.84
N PHE A 436 31.70 -26.45 9.78
CA PHE A 436 31.95 -27.57 8.87
C PHE A 436 33.06 -28.48 9.38
N GLU A 437 34.08 -27.95 10.06
CA GLU A 437 35.18 -28.75 10.61
C GLU A 437 34.81 -29.54 11.88
N MET A 438 33.98 -28.99 12.77
CA MET A 438 33.69 -29.58 14.08
C MET A 438 32.43 -30.47 14.08
N ASP A 439 31.59 -30.41 13.05
CA ASP A 439 30.40 -31.27 12.94
C ASP A 439 30.82 -32.73 12.72
N ARG A 440 30.29 -33.64 13.53
CA ARG A 440 30.65 -35.08 13.60
C ARG A 440 32.06 -35.38 14.11
N THR A 441 32.70 -34.43 14.81
CA THR A 441 33.94 -34.72 15.56
C THR A 441 33.64 -35.41 16.89
N GLN A 442 34.64 -36.09 17.48
CA GLN A 442 34.50 -36.64 18.83
C GLN A 442 34.96 -35.64 19.90
N LEU A 443 34.10 -35.37 20.88
CA LEU A 443 34.42 -34.56 22.06
C LEU A 443 33.87 -35.26 23.31
N GLY A 444 34.70 -35.46 24.33
CA GLY A 444 34.28 -36.17 25.56
C GLY A 444 33.81 -37.61 25.30
N GLY A 445 34.39 -38.30 24.31
CA GLY A 445 34.02 -39.67 23.93
C GLY A 445 32.69 -39.80 23.17
N ARG A 446 32.08 -38.69 22.74
CA ARG A 446 30.83 -38.67 21.96
C ARG A 446 30.99 -37.92 20.65
N GLU A 447 30.32 -38.37 19.59
CA GLU A 447 30.20 -37.63 18.34
C GLU A 447 29.28 -36.41 18.53
N ILE A 448 29.80 -35.20 18.32
CA ILE A 448 29.06 -33.95 18.47
C ILE A 448 28.46 -33.49 17.14
N ALA A 449 27.25 -32.92 17.18
CA ALA A 449 26.63 -32.31 16.01
C ALA A 449 26.66 -30.77 16.14
N VAL A 450 27.22 -30.08 15.14
CA VAL A 450 27.42 -28.63 15.16
C VAL A 450 26.54 -27.96 14.11
N LEU A 451 25.59 -27.15 14.57
CA LEU A 451 24.56 -26.50 13.75
C LEU A 451 24.64 -24.98 13.90
N PHE A 452 24.14 -24.23 12.92
CA PHE A 452 23.86 -22.81 13.14
C PHE A 452 22.69 -22.65 14.12
N ALA A 453 22.82 -21.78 15.12
CA ALA A 453 21.72 -21.52 16.04
C ALA A 453 20.55 -20.86 15.30
N LYS A 454 19.37 -21.50 15.30
CA LYS A 454 18.15 -20.97 14.67
C LYS A 454 17.53 -19.77 15.41
N GLN A 455 18.01 -19.48 16.62
CA GLN A 455 17.59 -18.37 17.47
C GLN A 455 18.84 -17.84 18.17
N HIS A 456 18.98 -16.51 18.26
CA HIS A 456 20.00 -15.89 19.10
C HIS A 456 19.66 -16.15 20.59
N ARG A 457 20.69 -16.08 21.45
CA ARG A 457 20.51 -16.18 22.90
C ARG A 457 19.57 -15.07 23.38
N LYS A 458 18.44 -15.45 23.98
CA LYS A 458 17.60 -14.51 24.74
C LYS A 458 18.43 -13.97 25.91
N SER A 459 18.46 -12.65 26.06
CA SER A 459 19.17 -11.98 27.14
C SER A 459 18.70 -12.47 28.53
N PRO A 460 19.51 -12.33 29.59
CA PRO A 460 19.06 -12.62 30.95
C PRO A 460 17.78 -11.87 31.34
N HIS A 461 17.57 -10.69 30.75
CA HIS A 461 16.40 -9.84 30.97
C HIS A 461 15.13 -10.39 30.29
N GLU A 462 15.25 -10.93 29.08
CA GLU A 462 14.15 -11.63 28.39
C GLU A 462 13.82 -12.97 29.05
N MET A 463 14.84 -13.70 29.52
CA MET A 463 14.64 -14.95 30.29
C MET A 463 13.87 -14.69 31.59
N ARG A 464 14.20 -13.64 32.35
CA ARG A 464 13.44 -13.25 33.55
C ARG A 464 11.98 -12.90 33.23
N ARG A 465 11.72 -12.16 32.14
CA ARG A 465 10.34 -11.89 31.65
C ARG A 465 9.56 -13.16 31.34
N ILE A 466 10.17 -14.11 30.60
CA ILE A 466 9.51 -15.36 30.21
C ILE A 466 9.22 -16.25 31.43
N LEU A 467 10.07 -16.20 32.46
CA LEU A 467 9.92 -16.98 33.69
C LEU A 467 9.13 -16.26 34.80
N ASN A 468 8.52 -15.08 34.51
CA ASN A 468 7.84 -14.23 35.49
C ASN A 468 8.66 -13.93 36.77
N LEU A 469 10.00 -13.82 36.61
CA LEU A 469 10.90 -13.45 37.71
C LEU A 469 10.98 -11.91 37.83
N PRO A 470 10.89 -11.35 39.04
CA PRO A 470 10.94 -9.90 39.24
C PRO A 470 12.30 -9.31 38.82
N ALA A 471 12.27 -8.06 38.36
CA ALA A 471 13.46 -7.30 38.00
C ALA A 471 14.30 -6.95 39.24
N GLU A 472 15.62 -6.92 39.09
CA GLU A 472 16.52 -6.38 40.11
C GLU A 472 16.32 -4.87 40.26
N GLY A 473 16.39 -4.36 41.49
CA GLY A 473 16.47 -2.92 41.76
C GLY A 473 15.18 -2.19 42.17
N SER A 474 14.03 -2.85 42.26
CA SER A 474 12.78 -2.21 42.75
C SER A 474 12.74 -2.07 44.28
N PRO A 475 12.55 -0.86 44.86
CA PRO A 475 12.50 -0.70 46.31
C PRO A 475 11.29 -1.38 46.96
N LYS A 476 11.49 -1.99 48.14
CA LYS A 476 10.40 -2.61 48.94
C LYS A 476 9.38 -1.56 49.37
N ARG A 477 8.20 -1.51 48.72
CA ARG A 477 7.04 -0.78 49.27
C ARG A 477 6.44 -1.56 50.45
N SER A 478 6.40 -0.90 51.60
CA SER A 478 5.83 -1.40 52.86
C SER A 478 4.31 -1.64 52.75
N PRO A 479 3.75 -2.65 53.45
CA PRO A 479 2.33 -2.98 53.38
C PRO A 479 1.46 -1.96 54.11
N ARG A 480 0.37 -1.49 53.48
CA ARG A 480 -0.71 -0.74 54.16
C ARG A 480 -2.03 -1.49 54.15
N ARG A 481 -2.76 -1.31 55.25
CA ARG A 481 -3.82 -2.17 55.81
C ARG A 481 -5.12 -2.23 55.01
N HIS A 482 -5.89 -3.27 55.30
CA HIS A 482 -7.31 -3.45 54.99
C HIS A 482 -8.20 -2.20 55.22
N SER A 483 -9.25 -2.10 54.40
CA SER A 483 -10.61 -1.88 54.88
C SER A 483 -11.57 -2.87 54.21
N ARG A 484 -12.56 -3.36 54.97
CA ARG A 484 -13.61 -4.29 54.51
C ARG A 484 -14.89 -3.52 54.22
N SER A 485 -15.69 -3.97 53.27
CA SER A 485 -17.15 -3.93 53.36
C SER A 485 -17.77 -5.17 52.70
N ARG A 486 -18.98 -5.56 53.15
CA ARG A 486 -19.67 -6.82 52.83
C ARG A 486 -21.11 -6.54 52.42
N SER A 487 -21.62 -7.28 51.42
CA SER A 487 -23.02 -7.73 51.32
C SER A 487 -23.14 -8.71 50.14
N ARG A 488 -23.29 -10.02 50.37
CA ARG A 488 -24.56 -10.79 50.50
C ARG A 488 -25.37 -10.80 49.17
N SER A 489 -25.34 -11.85 48.33
CA SER A 489 -25.96 -13.22 48.46
C SER A 489 -27.37 -13.31 47.82
N PRO A 490 -27.94 -14.49 47.49
CA PRO A 490 -27.41 -15.66 46.76
C PRO A 490 -28.48 -16.29 45.78
N MET A 491 -28.34 -17.60 45.42
CA MET A 491 -29.36 -18.53 44.85
C MET A 491 -29.73 -18.38 43.34
N ARG A 492 -30.05 -19.45 42.57
CA ARG A 492 -30.03 -20.92 42.80
C ARG A 492 -29.87 -21.73 41.49
N ARG A 493 -29.58 -23.04 41.60
CA ARG A 493 -29.40 -24.05 40.52
C ARG A 493 -30.70 -24.73 40.08
N SER A 494 -30.77 -25.17 38.81
CA SER A 494 -31.32 -26.47 38.29
C SER A 494 -31.54 -26.38 36.76
N ALA A 495 -31.60 -27.42 35.92
CA ALA A 495 -31.04 -28.78 35.87
C ALA A 495 -31.29 -29.33 34.43
N SER A 496 -30.54 -30.35 33.97
CA SER A 496 -30.74 -31.08 32.69
C SER A 496 -31.90 -32.13 32.80
N PRO A 497 -32.21 -33.08 31.86
CA PRO A 497 -31.58 -33.45 30.57
C PRO A 497 -32.56 -33.89 29.42
N GLY A 498 -32.00 -34.47 28.33
CA GLY A 498 -32.70 -35.26 27.29
C GLY A 498 -32.15 -34.97 25.88
N ASP A 499 -31.31 -35.77 25.22
CA ASP A 499 -31.35 -37.19 24.80
C ASP A 499 -32.38 -37.51 23.68
N LYS A 500 -31.89 -37.69 22.44
CA LYS A 500 -32.02 -38.99 21.71
C LYS A 500 -31.32 -39.05 20.34
N ARG A 501 -30.81 -40.25 20.11
CA ARG A 501 -30.14 -40.82 18.92
C ARG A 501 -31.03 -40.84 17.66
N SER A 502 -30.40 -40.86 16.49
CA SER A 502 -30.50 -41.99 15.54
C SER A 502 -29.33 -41.97 14.53
N ALA A 503 -29.05 -43.10 13.87
CA ALA A 503 -27.85 -43.30 13.06
C ALA A 503 -28.11 -44.07 11.74
N SER A 504 -27.53 -43.58 10.63
CA SER A 504 -27.01 -44.34 9.47
C SER A 504 -28.01 -45.24 8.67
N PRO A 505 -27.64 -46.01 7.62
CA PRO A 505 -26.36 -46.14 6.88
C PRO A 505 -26.47 -46.26 5.31
N ARG A 506 -25.31 -46.48 4.63
CA ARG A 506 -25.14 -47.13 3.27
C ARG A 506 -25.68 -46.33 2.05
N ALA A 507 -25.38 -46.59 0.77
CA ALA A 507 -24.34 -47.31 -0.02
C ALA A 507 -24.61 -46.96 -1.54
N SER A 508 -23.82 -47.24 -2.60
CA SER A 508 -22.41 -47.62 -2.88
C SER A 508 -22.21 -47.53 -4.41
N ALA A 509 -21.00 -47.27 -4.97
CA ALA A 509 -20.18 -48.25 -5.71
C ALA A 509 -19.45 -47.55 -6.90
N SER A 510 -18.35 -48.14 -7.40
CA SER A 510 -17.71 -47.82 -8.71
C SER A 510 -18.12 -48.89 -9.75
N PRO A 511 -17.92 -48.72 -11.08
CA PRO A 511 -16.59 -49.05 -11.67
C PRO A 511 -16.19 -48.42 -13.04
N SER A 512 -14.90 -48.57 -13.37
CA SER A 512 -14.24 -48.86 -14.69
C SER A 512 -14.56 -48.11 -16.02
N SER A 513 -13.47 -47.88 -16.78
CA SER A 513 -13.34 -47.34 -18.15
C SER A 513 -13.83 -48.27 -19.28
N PRO A 514 -13.77 -47.84 -20.58
CA PRO A 514 -12.64 -48.28 -21.42
C PRO A 514 -12.12 -47.27 -22.49
N LYS A 515 -11.08 -47.70 -23.24
CA LYS A 515 -10.36 -46.99 -24.33
C LYS A 515 -11.04 -47.09 -25.72
N ARG A 516 -10.60 -46.22 -26.64
CA ARG A 516 -10.41 -46.40 -28.11
C ARG A 516 -9.42 -45.29 -28.59
N GLU A 517 -8.38 -45.42 -29.43
CA GLU A 517 -8.01 -46.32 -30.56
C GLU A 517 -9.01 -46.27 -31.73
N GLU A 518 -8.71 -45.96 -32.99
CA GLU A 518 -7.53 -45.50 -33.78
C GLU A 518 -8.04 -44.43 -34.80
N SER A 519 -7.26 -43.66 -35.60
CA SER A 519 -6.53 -44.06 -36.82
C SER A 519 -5.96 -42.79 -37.51
N SER A 520 -4.67 -42.75 -37.93
CA SER A 520 -4.17 -42.75 -39.33
C SER A 520 -5.10 -42.13 -40.41
N ALA A 521 -4.69 -41.28 -41.36
CA ALA A 521 -3.37 -40.77 -41.81
C ALA A 521 -3.59 -39.38 -42.51
N ALA A 522 -2.74 -38.75 -43.36
CA ALA A 522 -1.53 -39.16 -44.08
C ALA A 522 -0.59 -37.98 -44.50
N ARG A 523 0.47 -38.35 -45.24
CA ARG A 523 1.48 -37.57 -46.00
C ARG A 523 0.86 -36.83 -47.22
N SER A 524 1.20 -35.55 -47.52
CA SER A 524 2.34 -35.04 -48.36
C SER A 524 2.16 -35.22 -49.89
N PRO A 525 2.84 -34.49 -50.81
CA PRO A 525 3.71 -33.29 -50.71
C PRO A 525 3.48 -32.17 -51.81
N SER A 526 4.40 -31.19 -51.85
CA SER A 526 5.02 -30.52 -53.04
C SER A 526 4.24 -29.65 -54.06
N ALA A 527 4.63 -28.36 -54.13
CA ALA A 527 5.06 -27.57 -55.32
C ALA A 527 5.52 -26.19 -54.79
N GLU A 528 6.78 -25.75 -54.85
CA GLU A 528 7.59 -25.30 -56.02
C GLU A 528 6.93 -24.19 -56.87
N GLY A 529 7.56 -23.01 -56.89
CA GLY A 529 7.20 -21.85 -57.70
C GLY A 529 8.21 -20.71 -57.49
N LYS A 530 9.05 -20.43 -58.49
CA LYS A 530 10.13 -19.41 -58.48
C LYS A 530 9.65 -18.04 -59.00
N GLY A 531 10.49 -17.00 -58.83
CA GLY A 531 10.32 -15.63 -59.33
C GLY A 531 10.49 -14.62 -58.19
N GLU A 532 11.65 -14.00 -57.89
CA GLU A 532 12.77 -13.46 -58.68
C GLU A 532 12.48 -12.07 -59.30
N GLU A 533 13.21 -11.05 -58.77
CA GLU A 533 13.43 -9.66 -59.27
C GLU A 533 12.19 -8.75 -59.53
N THR A 534 12.16 -7.43 -59.29
CA THR A 534 13.14 -6.31 -59.30
C THR A 534 12.75 -5.26 -58.21
N MET A 535 13.68 -4.59 -57.49
CA MET A 535 14.48 -3.37 -57.82
C MET A 535 13.70 -2.02 -57.84
N SER A 536 14.10 -1.07 -56.97
CA SER A 536 13.98 0.43 -57.02
C SER A 536 12.65 1.07 -57.47
N GLU A 537 12.02 1.99 -56.72
CA GLU A 537 12.54 3.26 -56.15
C GLU A 537 11.96 3.61 -54.76
#